data_AF-A0A645C8N8-F1
#
_entry.id   AF-A0A645C8N8-F1
#
_cell.length_a   1.000
_cell.length_b   1.000
_cell.length_c   1.000
_cell.angle_alpha   90.00
_cell.angle_beta   90.00
_cell.angle_gamma   90.00
#
_symmetry.space_group_name_H-M   'P 1'
#
loop_
_entity.id
_entity.type
_entity.pdbx_description
1 polymer ?
#
loop_
_entity_poly.entity_id
_entity_poly.type
_entity_poly.pdbx_seq_one_letter_code
_entity_poly.pdbx_strand_id
1 'polypeptide(L)'
;MQSMDNLLSVCYSFKQGQFSAEEFQSRLFTAAIPDNISKQFAKQLVNFDNLLEEIIYCGAPSSRKESAEKVADDLIQATLMEQKRLNETGSYKNI
;
A
#
# COMPACT_ATOMS: atom_id res chain seq x y z
N MET A 1 -1.34 -19.44 -1.01
CA MET A 1 -0.17 -18.59 -0.70
C MET A 1 -0.69 -17.22 -0.32
N GLN A 2 -0.43 -16.73 0.89
CA GLN A 2 -0.84 -15.38 1.30
C GLN A 2 0.22 -14.41 0.79
N SER A 3 -0.09 -13.74 -0.31
CA SER A 3 0.83 -12.85 -0.99
C SER A 3 0.28 -11.43 -1.01
N MET A 4 1.16 -10.48 -0.67
CA MET A 4 0.96 -9.05 -0.79
C MET A 4 1.49 -8.49 -2.13
N ASP A 5 1.87 -9.36 -3.07
CA ASP A 5 2.54 -8.98 -4.32
C ASP A 5 1.68 -8.03 -5.16
N ASN A 6 0.36 -8.17 -5.13
CA ASN A 6 -0.55 -7.26 -5.83
C ASN A 6 -0.42 -5.82 -5.31
N LEU A 7 -0.36 -5.66 -3.98
CA LEU A 7 -0.23 -4.34 -3.36
C LEU A 7 1.14 -3.72 -3.69
N LEU A 8 2.21 -4.53 -3.61
CA LEU A 8 3.56 -4.10 -4.02
C LEU A 8 3.61 -3.71 -5.51
N SER A 9 3.00 -4.50 -6.38
CA SER A 9 2.94 -4.26 -7.82
C SER A 9 2.26 -2.93 -8.13
N VAL A 10 1.16 -2.61 -7.45
CA VAL A 10 0.47 -1.32 -7.59
C VAL A 10 1.40 -0.18 -7.18
N CYS A 11 2.08 -0.27 -6.02
CA CYS A 11 3.00 0.77 -5.57
C CYS A 11 4.17 0.98 -6.54
N TYR A 12 4.80 -0.09 -7.03
CA TYR A 12 5.91 0.02 -7.98
C TYR A 12 5.46 0.59 -9.33
N SER A 13 4.29 0.19 -9.82
CA SER A 13 3.75 0.70 -11.09
C SER A 13 3.44 2.20 -11.00
N PHE A 14 2.91 2.66 -9.86
CA PHE A 14 2.73 4.07 -9.59
C PHE A 14 4.06 4.83 -9.60
N LYS A 15 5.07 4.33 -8.87
CA LYS A 15 6.41 4.94 -8.81
C LYS A 15 7.12 4.97 -10.16
N GLN A 16 6.78 4.07 -11.08
CA GLN A 16 7.27 4.08 -12.46
C GLN A 16 6.52 5.07 -13.37
N GLY A 17 5.53 5.79 -12.83
CA GLY A 17 4.74 6.79 -13.55
C GLY A 17 3.70 6.18 -14.49
N GLN A 18 3.27 4.93 -14.26
CA GLN A 18 2.31 4.26 -15.14
C GLN A 18 0.89 4.83 -15.04
N PHE A 19 0.55 5.50 -13.94
CA PHE A 19 -0.77 6.11 -13.71
C PHE A 19 -0.69 7.25 -12.68
N SER A 20 -1.79 8.00 -12.54
CA SER A 20 -1.88 9.18 -11.65
C SER A 20 -2.10 8.81 -10.19
N ALA A 21 -2.09 9.81 -9.29
CA ALA A 21 -2.34 9.61 -7.86
C ALA A 21 -3.77 9.15 -7.58
N GLU A 22 -4.75 9.64 -8.35
CA GLU A 22 -6.16 9.23 -8.25
C GLU A 22 -6.33 7.76 -8.63
N GLU A 23 -5.70 7.35 -9.73
CA GLU A 23 -5.73 5.95 -10.15
C GLU A 23 -4.92 5.06 -9.21
N PHE A 24 -3.84 5.57 -8.62
CA PHE A 24 -3.11 4.88 -7.55
C PHE A 24 -4.01 4.60 -6.35
N GLN A 25 -4.72 5.60 -5.82
CA GLN A 25 -5.67 5.43 -4.72
C GLN A 25 -6.74 4.38 -5.04
N SER A 26 -7.36 4.47 -6.23
CA SER A 26 -8.38 3.50 -6.68
C SER A 26 -7.85 2.06 -6.77
N ARG A 27 -6.62 1.89 -7.27
CA ARG A 27 -5.97 0.57 -7.39
C ARG A 27 -5.57 0.00 -6.03
N LEU A 28 -5.19 0.84 -5.06
CA LEU A 28 -4.93 0.38 -3.69
C LEU A 28 -6.19 -0.18 -3.03
N PHE A 29 -7.33 0.49 -3.19
CA PHE A 29 -8.60 0.05 -2.61
C PHE A 29 -9.09 -1.29 -3.19
N THR A 30 -8.75 -1.57 -4.45
CA THR A 30 -9.18 -2.77 -5.17
C THR A 30 -8.12 -3.88 -5.19
N ALA A 31 -6.91 -3.62 -4.68
CA ALA A 31 -5.84 -4.60 -4.63
C ALA A 31 -6.24 -5.78 -3.75
N ALA A 32 -6.18 -6.99 -4.30
CA ALA A 32 -6.43 -8.19 -3.51
C ALA A 32 -5.33 -8.37 -2.45
N ILE A 33 -5.75 -8.42 -1.18
CA ILE A 33 -4.89 -8.64 -0.01
C ILE A 33 -5.40 -9.85 0.79
N PRO A 34 -4.55 -10.55 1.56
CA PRO A 34 -4.97 -11.66 2.42
C PRO A 34 -5.92 -11.22 3.55
N ASP A 35 -6.89 -12.07 3.89
CA ASP A 35 -7.88 -11.77 4.95
C ASP A 35 -7.29 -11.73 6.37
N ASN A 36 -6.11 -12.32 6.59
CA ASN A 36 -5.49 -12.47 7.90
C ASN A 36 -4.39 -11.43 8.17
N ILE A 37 -4.46 -10.28 7.51
CA ILE A 37 -3.60 -9.14 7.82
C ILE A 37 -3.79 -8.67 9.27
N SER A 38 -2.75 -8.05 9.82
CA SER A 38 -2.81 -7.49 11.17
C SER A 38 -3.75 -6.29 11.23
N LYS A 39 -4.39 -6.10 12.40
CA LYS A 39 -5.21 -4.91 12.65
C LYS A 39 -4.42 -3.60 12.50
N GLN A 40 -3.13 -3.64 12.82
CA GLN A 40 -2.23 -2.51 12.64
C GLN A 40 -2.06 -2.18 11.17
N PHE A 41 -1.78 -3.17 10.32
CA PHE A 41 -1.63 -2.97 8.89
C PHE A 41 -2.93 -2.49 8.24
N ALA A 42 -4.08 -3.05 8.63
CA ALA A 42 -5.40 -2.58 8.18
C ALA A 42 -5.61 -1.09 8.51
N LYS A 43 -5.21 -0.64 9.71
CA LYS A 43 -5.27 0.78 10.08
C LYS A 43 -4.32 1.64 9.25
N GLN A 44 -3.12 1.13 8.94
CA GLN A 44 -2.18 1.83 8.07
C GLN A 44 -2.75 2.02 6.66
N LEU A 45 -3.42 1.03 6.07
CA LEU A 45 -4.08 1.16 4.76
C LEU A 45 -5.09 2.31 4.73
N VAL A 46 -5.94 2.42 5.75
CA VAL A 46 -6.91 3.53 5.88
C VAL A 46 -6.18 4.88 6.00
N ASN A 47 -5.09 4.94 6.77
CA ASN A 47 -4.32 6.17 6.88
C ASN A 47 -3.66 6.57 5.54
N PHE A 48 -3.14 5.60 4.78
CA PHE A 48 -2.56 5.88 3.46
C PHE A 48 -3.60 6.36 2.46
N ASP A 49 -4.80 5.79 2.49
CA ASP A 49 -5.94 6.24 1.68
C ASP A 49 -6.29 7.71 1.99
N ASN A 50 -6.45 8.05 3.28
CA ASN A 50 -6.71 9.42 3.71
C ASN A 50 -5.60 10.40 3.30
N LEU A 51 -4.33 9.99 3.42
CA LEU A 51 -3.20 10.82 3.00
C LEU A 51 -3.18 11.06 1.49
N LEU A 52 -3.49 10.03 0.69
CA LEU A 52 -3.61 10.20 -0.76
C LEU A 52 -4.76 11.12 -1.13
N GLU A 53 -5.92 10.98 -0.48
CA GLU A 53 -7.06 11.87 -0.67
C GLU A 53 -6.67 13.34 -0.38
N GLU A 54 -6.00 13.59 0.75
CA GLU A 54 -5.50 14.92 1.09
C GLU A 54 -4.51 15.45 0.05
N ILE A 55 -3.58 14.63 -0.44
CA ILE A 55 -2.62 15.03 -1.48
C ILE A 55 -3.34 15.38 -2.79
N ILE A 56 -4.32 14.57 -3.20
CA ILE A 56 -5.06 14.74 -4.47
C ILE A 56 -5.87 16.04 -4.44
N TYR A 57 -6.65 16.26 -3.38
CA TYR A 57 -7.63 17.34 -3.34
C TYR A 57 -7.11 18.63 -2.70
N CYS A 58 -6.19 18.52 -1.74
CA CYS A 58 -5.70 19.67 -0.96
C CYS A 58 -4.22 20.02 -1.26
N GLY A 59 -3.44 19.09 -1.84
CA GLY A 59 -2.03 19.31 -2.13
C GLY A 59 -1.77 20.36 -3.22
N ALA A 60 -0.63 21.06 -3.13
CA ALA A 60 -0.19 21.97 -4.19
C ALA A 60 0.20 21.16 -5.44
N PRO A 61 -0.30 21.51 -6.65
CA PRO A 61 -0.08 20.70 -7.86
C PRO A 61 1.38 20.35 -8.16
N SER A 62 2.31 21.25 -7.86
CA SER A 62 3.75 21.06 -8.06
C SER A 62 4.38 20.00 -7.15
N SER A 63 3.78 19.70 -6.00
CA SER A 63 4.31 18.76 -5.01
C SER A 63 3.49 17.48 -4.85
N ARG A 64 2.33 17.36 -5.52
CA ARG A 64 1.43 16.20 -5.39
C ARG A 64 2.13 14.89 -5.74
N LYS A 65 2.83 14.87 -6.87
CA LYS A 65 3.52 13.66 -7.35
C LYS A 65 4.56 13.17 -6.34
N GLU A 66 5.47 14.03 -5.93
CA GLU A 66 6.50 13.70 -4.93
C GLU A 66 5.88 13.24 -3.61
N SER A 67 4.82 13.92 -3.14
CA SER A 67 4.13 13.55 -1.89
C SER A 67 3.47 12.18 -2.00
N ALA A 68 2.82 11.88 -3.13
CA ALA A 68 2.20 10.59 -3.37
C ALA A 68 3.24 9.48 -3.54
N GLU A 69 4.39 9.76 -4.16
CA GLU A 69 5.51 8.80 -4.26
C GLU A 69 6.06 8.43 -2.89
N LYS A 70 6.12 9.39 -1.97
CA LYS A 70 6.48 9.14 -0.57
C LYS A 70 5.47 8.22 0.13
N VAL A 71 4.17 8.44 -0.09
CA VAL A 71 3.13 7.54 0.43
C VAL A 71 3.31 6.11 -0.12
N ALA A 72 3.64 5.98 -1.41
CA ALA A 72 3.92 4.67 -2.00
C ALA A 72 5.14 3.98 -1.36
N ASP A 73 6.22 4.73 -1.06
CA ASP A 73 7.39 4.19 -0.36
C ASP A 73 7.06 3.70 1.05
N ASP A 74 6.31 4.50 1.82
CA ASP A 74 5.90 4.14 3.17
C ASP A 74 4.99 2.89 3.16
N LEU A 75 4.09 2.80 2.17
CA LEU A 75 3.23 1.64 1.98
C LEU A 75 4.01 0.39 1.55
N ILE A 76 5.02 0.51 0.68
CA ILE A 76 5.90 -0.60 0.32
C ILE A 76 6.57 -1.16 1.59
N GLN A 77 7.13 -0.31 2.45
CA GLN A 77 7.78 -0.75 3.68
C GLN A 77 6.80 -1.45 4.62
N ALA A 78 5.63 -0.86 4.86
CA ALA A 78 4.60 -1.48 5.69
C ALA A 78 4.16 -2.85 5.13
N THR A 79 4.02 -2.95 3.81
CA THR A 79 3.61 -4.17 3.12
C THR A 79 4.66 -5.28 3.26
N LEU A 80 5.95 -4.95 3.12
CA LEU A 80 7.04 -5.91 3.31
C LEU A 80 7.11 -6.43 4.75
N MET A 81 6.92 -5.55 5.74
CA MET A 81 6.86 -5.95 7.15
C MET A 81 5.68 -6.89 7.42
N GLU A 82 4.51 -6.59 6.87
CA GLU A 82 3.31 -7.42 7.02
C GLU A 82 3.46 -8.77 6.31
N GLN A 83 4.04 -8.79 5.09
CA GLN A 83 4.35 -10.03 4.38
C GLN A 83 5.29 -10.93 5.20
N LYS A 84 6.32 -10.34 5.82
CA LYS A 84 7.22 -11.08 6.71
C LYS A 84 6.46 -11.70 7.89
N ARG A 85 5.59 -10.91 8.55
CA ARG A 85 4.74 -11.40 9.65
C ARG A 85 3.82 -12.54 9.21
N LEU A 86 3.20 -12.43 8.04
CA LEU A 86 2.34 -13.47 7.46
C LEU A 86 3.11 -14.78 7.23
N ASN A 87 4.32 -14.67 6.68
CA ASN A 87 5.20 -15.83 6.46
C ASN A 87 5.61 -16.50 7.78
N GLU A 88 5.97 -15.72 8.80
CA GLU A 88 6.31 -16.23 10.13
C GLU A 88 5.11 -16.89 10.81
N THR A 89 3.93 -16.26 10.77
CA THR A 89 2.69 -16.80 11.38
C THR A 89 2.21 -18.07 10.66
N GLY A 90 2.39 -18.14 9.34
CA GLY A 90 2.10 -19.33 8.55
C GLY A 90 3.04 -20.51 8.85
N SER A 91 4.28 -20.24 9.27
CA SER A 91 5.28 -21.26 9.58
C SER A 91 5.00 -22.03 10.88
N TYR A 92 4.27 -21.44 11.84
CA TYR A 92 3.93 -22.09 13.12
C TYR A 92 2.82 -23.14 13.02
N LYS A 93 2.19 -23.33 11.85
CA LYS A 93 1.14 -24.35 11.64
C LYS A 93 1.65 -25.73 11.21
N ASN A 94 2.97 -25.93 11.12
CA ASN A 94 3.59 -27.17 10.64
C ASN A 94 4.39 -27.94 11.71
N ILE A 95 4.07 -27.79 13.01
CA ILE A 95 4.68 -28.57 14.11
C ILE A 95 3.60 -29.32 14.86
#